data_AF-A0A944NIR2-F1
#
_entry.id   AF-A0A944NIR2-F1
#
_cell.length_a   1.000
_cell.length_b   1.000
_cell.length_c   1.000
_cell.angle_alpha   90.00
_cell.angle_beta   90.00
_cell.angle_gamma   90.00
#
_symmetry.space_group_name_H-M   'P 1'
#
loop_
_entity.id
_entity.type
_entity.pdbx_description
1 polymer ?
#
loop_
_entity_poly.entity_id
_entity_poly.type
_entity_poly.pdbx_seq_one_letter_code
_entity_poly.pdbx_strand_id
1 'polypeptide(L)'
;VVTTAGLTVDNNADWNPGDQAFTLLPGDRRDFTLAHFSPNFDRTGWVVDPNVVLPLDRLDEMAAEGVIGSVADVHVSFMGAQIDHTLETIRLDTGPAAAKALLDDDVDLVLLTPV
;
A
#
# COMPACT_ATOMS: atom_id res chain seq x y z
N VAL A 1 -0.78 -5.28 -4.47
CA VAL A 1 -1.24 -3.86 -4.52
C VAL A 1 -0.17 -2.97 -3.93
N VAL A 2 0.06 -1.80 -4.52
CA VAL A 2 0.89 -0.75 -3.93
C VAL A 2 -0.01 0.46 -3.67
N THR A 3 0.00 0.99 -2.46
CA THR A 3 -0.82 2.16 -2.08
C THR A 3 0.03 3.27 -1.46
N THR A 4 -0.35 4.54 -1.66
CA THR A 4 0.31 5.68 -0.98
C THR A 4 -0.44 6.12 0.28
N ALA A 5 -1.39 5.31 0.77
CA ALA A 5 -2.23 5.64 1.91
C ALA A 5 -1.53 5.63 3.28
N GLY A 6 -0.24 5.33 3.37
CA GLY A 6 0.47 5.29 4.65
C GLY A 6 -0.18 4.30 5.63
N LEU A 7 -0.55 3.12 5.15
CA LEU A 7 -1.09 2.04 5.97
C LEU A 7 0.04 1.38 6.78
N THR A 8 -0.29 0.92 7.97
CA THR A 8 0.62 0.21 8.88
C THR A 8 -0.07 -1.01 9.47
N VAL A 9 0.73 -1.98 9.92
CA VAL A 9 0.26 -3.15 10.68
C VAL A 9 0.36 -2.82 12.18
N ASP A 10 -0.59 -3.33 12.96
CA ASP A 10 -0.59 -3.30 14.44
C ASP A 10 -0.44 -1.91 15.08
N ASN A 11 -1.04 -0.87 14.47
CA ASN A 11 -1.04 0.50 15.01
C ASN A 11 0.36 1.13 15.18
N ASN A 12 1.37 0.64 14.46
CA ASN A 12 2.73 1.19 14.47
C ASN A 12 2.81 2.50 13.65
N ALA A 13 2.03 3.51 14.07
CA ALA A 13 1.77 4.73 13.35
C ALA A 13 2.85 5.79 13.57
N ASP A 14 4.01 5.61 12.94
CA ASP A 14 5.14 6.54 13.01
C ASP A 14 5.49 7.19 11.65
N TRP A 15 4.52 7.32 10.73
CA TRP A 15 4.74 8.07 9.49
C TRP A 15 4.91 9.57 9.76
N ASN A 16 6.11 10.07 9.52
CA ASN A 16 6.47 11.48 9.57
C ASN A 16 6.32 12.14 8.19
N PRO A 17 6.16 13.47 8.15
CA PRO A 17 6.14 14.21 6.89
C PRO A 17 7.40 13.96 6.07
N GLY A 18 7.23 13.55 4.81
CA GLY A 18 8.34 13.27 3.90
C GLY A 18 9.05 11.93 4.11
N ASP A 19 8.55 11.04 4.96
CA ASP A 19 9.07 9.68 5.08
C ASP A 19 9.01 8.94 3.74
N GLN A 20 10.18 8.50 3.26
CA GLN A 20 10.33 7.81 1.98
C GLN A 20 10.39 6.27 2.11
N ALA A 21 10.11 5.72 3.29
CA ALA A 21 10.05 4.29 3.53
C ALA A 21 8.71 3.66 3.10
N PHE A 22 8.63 2.33 3.18
CA PHE A 22 7.39 1.57 2.96
C PHE A 22 7.16 0.55 4.09
N THR A 23 5.92 0.09 4.20
CA THR A 23 5.54 -1.05 5.03
C THR A 23 5.01 -2.17 4.15
N LEU A 24 5.34 -3.42 4.49
CA LEU A 24 4.74 -4.60 3.90
C LEU A 24 3.43 -4.93 4.63
N LEU A 25 2.39 -5.20 3.87
CA LEU A 25 1.06 -5.53 4.36
C LEU A 25 0.76 -7.00 4.00
N PRO A 26 0.52 -7.88 4.99
CA PRO A 26 0.14 -9.26 4.73
C PRO A 26 -1.22 -9.34 4.02
N GLY A 27 -1.32 -10.15 2.96
CA GLY A 27 -2.53 -10.30 2.13
C GLY A 27 -3.70 -10.97 2.85
N ASP A 28 -3.45 -11.69 3.94
CA ASP A 28 -4.45 -12.35 4.78
C ASP A 28 -5.03 -11.45 5.89
N ARG A 29 -4.51 -10.23 6.05
CA ARG A 29 -4.93 -9.25 7.07
C ARG A 29 -5.84 -8.18 6.49
N ARG A 30 -6.67 -7.57 7.34
CA ARG A 30 -7.58 -6.44 7.00
C ARG A 30 -7.63 -5.36 8.07
N ASP A 31 -7.03 -5.61 9.22
CA ASP A 31 -6.95 -4.73 10.39
C ASP A 31 -5.71 -3.83 10.29
N PHE A 32 -5.66 -3.04 9.21
CA PHE A 32 -4.62 -2.04 9.01
C PHE A 32 -5.01 -0.71 9.66
N THR A 33 -4.00 0.07 10.03
CA THR A 33 -4.19 1.43 10.52
C THR A 33 -3.82 2.43 9.43
N LEU A 34 -4.75 3.33 9.12
CA LEU A 34 -4.49 4.48 8.26
C LEU A 34 -3.71 5.55 9.04
N ALA A 35 -2.41 5.63 8.79
CA ALA A 35 -1.49 6.57 9.43
C ALA A 35 -0.97 7.65 8.46
N HIS A 36 -1.70 7.92 7.36
CA HIS A 36 -1.30 8.94 6.39
C HIS A 36 -1.09 10.31 7.04
N PHE A 37 0.05 10.95 6.77
CA PHE A 37 0.41 12.21 7.41
C PHE A 37 -0.39 13.43 6.88
N SER A 38 -0.75 13.45 5.60
CA SER A 38 -1.39 14.64 5.00
C SER A 38 -2.71 14.98 5.68
N PRO A 39 -2.90 16.23 6.15
CA PRO A 39 -4.19 16.68 6.65
C PRO A 39 -5.22 16.85 5.52
N ASN A 40 -4.77 16.96 4.27
CA ASN A 40 -5.63 17.16 3.11
C ASN A 40 -6.19 15.84 2.55
N PHE A 41 -5.71 14.69 3.04
CA PHE A 41 -6.24 13.40 2.65
C PHE A 41 -7.57 13.13 3.39
N ASP A 42 -8.64 12.96 2.62
CA ASP A 42 -9.96 12.62 3.15
C ASP A 42 -10.00 11.16 3.60
N ARG A 43 -10.11 10.98 4.92
CA ARG A 43 -10.10 9.66 5.56
C ARG A 43 -11.48 9.00 5.56
N THR A 44 -12.54 9.72 5.18
CA THR A 44 -13.90 9.18 5.18
C THR A 44 -14.03 7.98 4.26
N GLY A 45 -13.37 8.00 3.09
CA GLY A 45 -13.34 6.88 2.15
C GLY A 45 -12.82 5.60 2.80
N TRP A 46 -11.67 5.66 3.49
CA TRP A 46 -11.11 4.53 4.24
C TRP A 46 -12.04 4.03 5.34
N VAL A 47 -12.64 4.94 6.10
CA VAL A 47 -13.54 4.59 7.22
C VAL A 47 -14.80 3.90 6.72
N VAL A 48 -15.31 4.28 5.55
CA VAL A 48 -16.53 3.71 4.96
C VAL A 48 -16.23 2.41 4.21
N ASP A 49 -15.17 2.38 3.41
CA ASP A 49 -14.76 1.22 2.63
C ASP A 49 -13.23 1.20 2.41
N PRO A 50 -12.49 0.31 3.10
CA PRO A 50 -11.05 0.12 2.90
C PRO A 50 -10.66 -0.19 1.44
N ASN A 51 -11.57 -0.76 0.65
CA ASN A 51 -11.30 -1.12 -0.74
C ASN A 51 -11.04 0.09 -1.64
N VAL A 52 -11.37 1.31 -1.19
CA VAL A 52 -11.05 2.54 -1.93
C VAL A 52 -9.54 2.78 -2.02
N VAL A 53 -8.76 2.35 -1.01
CA VAL A 53 -7.30 2.54 -0.99
C VAL A 53 -6.52 1.23 -1.08
N LEU A 54 -7.14 0.11 -0.71
CA LEU A 54 -6.54 -1.21 -0.70
C LEU A 54 -7.61 -2.27 -1.05
N PRO A 55 -7.93 -2.46 -2.35
CA PRO A 55 -9.09 -3.26 -2.83
C PRO A 55 -8.90 -4.79 -2.71
N LEU A 56 -8.42 -5.30 -1.57
CA LEU A 56 -8.15 -6.74 -1.43
C LEU A 56 -9.41 -7.58 -1.53
N ASP A 57 -10.53 -7.13 -0.97
CA ASP A 57 -11.77 -7.93 -1.01
C ASP A 57 -12.27 -8.07 -2.45
N ARG A 58 -12.16 -7.00 -3.25
CA ARG A 58 -12.53 -7.03 -4.67
C ARG A 58 -11.59 -7.93 -5.48
N LEU A 59 -10.30 -7.94 -5.14
CA LEU A 59 -9.33 -8.81 -5.80
C LEU A 59 -9.55 -10.29 -5.42
N ASP A 60 -9.88 -10.57 -4.16
CA ASP A 60 -10.22 -11.92 -3.68
C ASP A 60 -11.48 -12.44 -4.37
N GLU A 61 -12.51 -11.59 -4.54
CA GLU A 61 -13.70 -11.90 -5.33
C GLU A 61 -13.33 -12.26 -6.77
N MET A 62 -12.51 -11.44 -7.43
CA MET A 62 -12.04 -11.71 -8.80
C MET A 62 -11.25 -13.01 -8.91
N ALA A 63 -10.44 -13.36 -7.90
CA ALA A 63 -9.71 -14.62 -7.85
C ALA A 63 -10.67 -15.80 -7.63
N ALA A 64 -11.65 -15.67 -6.73
CA ALA A 64 -12.67 -16.69 -6.49
C ALA A 64 -13.56 -16.94 -7.73
N GLU A 65 -13.83 -15.91 -8.52
CA GLU A 65 -14.54 -15.99 -9.81
C GLU A 65 -13.65 -16.52 -10.95
N GLY A 66 -12.34 -16.65 -10.74
CA GLY A 66 -11.37 -17.10 -11.75
C GLY A 66 -11.05 -16.06 -12.82
N VAL A 67 -11.37 -14.78 -12.58
CA VAL A 67 -11.03 -13.66 -13.48
C VAL A 67 -9.52 -13.38 -13.45
N ILE A 68 -8.91 -13.52 -12.26
CA ILE A 68 -7.46 -13.51 -12.06
C ILE A 68 -7.01 -14.82 -11.42
N GLY A 69 -5.72 -15.16 -11.55
CA GLY A 69 -5.18 -16.41 -11.02
C GLY A 69 -5.12 -16.45 -9.49
N SER A 70 -4.61 -15.39 -8.88
CA SER A 70 -4.46 -15.25 -7.43
C SER A 70 -4.27 -13.78 -7.03
N VAL A 71 -4.36 -13.52 -5.73
CA VAL A 71 -3.92 -12.27 -5.09
C VAL A 71 -2.58 -12.53 -4.40
N ALA A 72 -1.68 -11.56 -4.41
CA ALA A 72 -0.37 -11.65 -3.77
C ALA A 72 -0.49 -11.83 -2.25
N ASP A 73 0.47 -12.51 -1.62
CA ASP A 73 0.52 -12.65 -0.16
C ASP A 73 1.11 -11.38 0.49
N VAL A 74 1.80 -10.54 -0.30
CA VAL A 74 2.42 -9.30 0.18
C VAL A 74 1.96 -8.09 -0.65
N HIS A 75 1.55 -7.04 0.07
CA HIS A 75 1.23 -5.73 -0.50
C HIS A 75 2.13 -4.66 0.11
N VAL A 76 2.17 -3.48 -0.50
CA VAL A 76 3.07 -2.40 -0.07
C VAL A 76 2.30 -1.13 0.18
N SER A 77 2.62 -0.44 1.27
CA SER A 77 2.19 0.93 1.50
C SER A 77 3.36 1.88 1.69
N PHE A 78 3.33 2.99 0.95
CA PHE A 78 4.18 4.15 1.16
C PHE A 78 3.39 5.26 1.85
N MET A 79 4.09 6.18 2.51
CA MET A 79 3.52 7.46 2.93
C MET A 79 3.48 8.42 1.72
N GLY A 80 2.29 8.85 1.28
CA GLY A 80 2.13 9.63 0.05
C GLY A 80 2.43 11.13 0.16
N ALA A 81 2.37 11.69 1.37
CA ALA A 81 2.60 13.12 1.66
C ALA A 81 4.10 13.52 1.61
N GLN A 82 4.69 13.43 0.42
CA GLN A 82 6.10 13.73 0.18
C GLN A 82 6.35 15.25 0.07
N ILE A 83 7.37 15.73 0.78
CA ILE A 83 7.80 17.14 0.74
C ILE A 83 8.93 17.35 -0.26
N ASP A 84 9.83 16.38 -0.38
CA ASP A 84 10.90 16.37 -1.38
C ASP A 84 10.38 15.78 -2.69
N HIS A 85 10.28 16.61 -3.73
CA HIS A 85 9.80 16.19 -5.05
C HIS A 85 10.85 15.45 -5.88
N THR A 86 12.11 15.37 -5.45
CA THR A 86 13.11 14.55 -6.13
C THR A 86 12.87 13.06 -5.92
N LEU A 87 12.30 12.71 -4.76
CA LEU A 87 11.98 11.34 -4.32
C LEU A 87 13.19 10.41 -4.44
N GLU A 88 14.40 10.92 -4.19
CA GLU A 88 15.64 10.21 -4.48
C GLU A 88 15.70 8.86 -3.76
N THR A 89 15.39 8.82 -2.46
CA THR A 89 15.36 7.57 -1.68
C THR A 89 14.28 6.60 -2.18
N ILE A 90 13.09 7.09 -2.57
CA ILE A 90 12.08 6.22 -3.21
C ILE A 90 12.59 5.65 -4.52
N ARG A 91 13.24 6.46 -5.36
CA ARG A 91 13.65 6.05 -6.70
C ARG A 91 14.85 5.11 -6.70
N LEU A 92 15.80 5.33 -5.78
CA LEU A 92 17.08 4.62 -5.76
C LEU A 92 17.12 3.49 -4.74
N ASP A 93 16.36 3.57 -3.65
CA ASP A 93 16.46 2.63 -2.53
C ASP A 93 15.13 1.92 -2.24
N THR A 94 14.11 2.63 -1.73
CA THR A 94 12.93 2.00 -1.13
C THR A 94 11.93 1.51 -2.18
N GLY A 95 11.83 2.16 -3.34
CA GLY A 95 11.06 1.68 -4.49
C GLY A 95 11.63 0.38 -5.05
N PRO A 96 12.94 0.31 -5.38
CA PRO A 96 13.59 -0.95 -5.76
C PRO A 96 13.47 -2.05 -4.69
N ALA A 97 13.60 -1.72 -3.40
CA ALA A 97 13.44 -2.70 -2.33
C ALA A 97 11.99 -3.23 -2.21
N ALA A 98 10.99 -2.35 -2.35
CA ALA A 98 9.58 -2.74 -2.41
C ALA A 98 9.29 -3.61 -3.64
N ALA A 99 9.82 -3.24 -4.81
CA ALA A 99 9.70 -4.02 -6.03
C ALA A 99 10.34 -5.40 -5.88
N LYS A 100 11.51 -5.48 -5.20
CA LYS A 100 12.13 -6.76 -4.89
C LYS A 100 11.24 -7.65 -4.01
N ALA A 101 10.61 -7.10 -2.97
CA ALA A 101 9.70 -7.87 -2.13
C ALA A 101 8.51 -8.44 -2.92
N LEU A 102 7.96 -7.67 -3.88
CA LEU A 102 6.89 -8.14 -4.76
C LEU A 102 7.38 -9.20 -5.76
N LEU A 103 8.58 -9.03 -6.32
CA LEU A 103 9.18 -10.03 -7.23
C LEU A 103 9.52 -11.33 -6.50
N ASP A 104 9.97 -11.25 -5.25
CA ASP A 104 10.24 -12.42 -4.41
C ASP A 104 8.94 -13.16 -4.02
N ASP A 105 7.77 -12.51 -4.16
CA ASP A 105 6.40 -13.06 -4.00
C ASP A 105 5.76 -13.43 -5.36
N ASP A 106 6.57 -13.60 -6.42
CA ASP A 106 6.14 -13.96 -7.77
C ASP A 106 5.04 -13.06 -8.36
N VAL A 107 4.99 -11.77 -7.97
CA VAL A 107 3.99 -10.83 -8.45
C VAL A 107 4.25 -10.42 -9.90
N ASP A 108 3.32 -10.75 -10.78
CA ASP A 108 3.36 -10.39 -12.21
C ASP A 108 2.75 -9.01 -12.53
N LEU A 109 1.83 -8.52 -11.70
CA LEU A 109 1.09 -7.27 -11.95
C LEU A 109 0.88 -6.46 -10.68
N VAL A 110 1.15 -5.15 -10.78
CA VAL A 110 0.92 -4.19 -9.70
C VAL A 110 -0.26 -3.28 -10.02
N LEU A 111 -1.27 -3.30 -9.15
CA LEU A 111 -2.26 -2.23 -9.04
C LEU A 111 -1.73 -1.14 -8.11
N LEU A 112 -1.52 0.06 -8.65
CA LEU A 112 -1.14 1.25 -7.89
C LEU A 112 -2.39 2.05 -7.50
N THR A 113 -2.52 2.35 -6.21
CA THR A 113 -3.65 3.11 -5.64
C THR A 113 -3.11 4.38 -4.97
N PRO A 114 -2.99 5.48 -5.73
CA PRO A 114 -2.53 6.75 -5.18
C PRO A 114 -3.66 7.45 -4.41
N VAL A 115 -3.31 8.09 -3.30
CA VAL A 115 -4.19 8.91 -2.46
C VAL A 115 -3.53 10.19 -2.00
#